data_AF-A0A7X9EED0-F1
#
_entry.id   AF-A0A7X9EED0-F1
#
_cell.length_a   1.000
_cell.length_b   1.000
_cell.length_c   1.000
_cell.angle_alpha   90.00
_cell.angle_beta   90.00
_cell.angle_gamma   90.00
#
_symmetry.space_group_name_H-M   'P 1'
#
loop_
_entity.id
_entity.type
_entity.pdbx_description
1 polymer ?
#
loop_
_entity_poly.entity_id
_entity_poly.type
_entity_poly.pdbx_seq_one_letter_code
_entity_poly.pdbx_strand_id
1 'polypeptide(L)'
;MLYYNQKNKGYFDFMKSYMLIVLIPFLVGVCAFVGIENMTRLQALRINNAMVEQFARSVDQYILEIENLANVILSNSRVIKYSYNTEKTGKTLYELLEIKRDLLNYNISVSSINDYFIYFPSSDTIMTKTSSYSPQLFYNYNCYLKSEKYESFYYNFL
;
A
#
# COMPACT_ATOMS: atom_id res chain seq x y z
N MET A 1 -37.00 54.28 -64.42
CA MET A 1 -35.94 53.38 -64.93
C MET A 1 -35.30 52.72 -63.73
N LEU A 2 -35.79 51.53 -63.35
CA LEU A 2 -35.40 50.81 -62.13
C LEU A 2 -34.20 49.91 -62.42
N TYR A 3 -32.99 50.32 -62.03
CA TYR A 3 -31.79 49.51 -62.16
C TYR A 3 -31.63 48.65 -60.91
N TYR A 4 -32.28 47.48 -60.90
CA TYR A 4 -32.13 46.48 -59.84
C TYR A 4 -30.78 45.78 -60.01
N ASN A 5 -29.92 45.95 -59.01
CA ASN A 5 -28.52 45.56 -58.97
C ASN A 5 -28.39 44.02 -58.93
N GLN A 6 -28.22 43.39 -60.09
CA GLN A 6 -28.20 41.93 -60.27
C GLN A 6 -26.78 41.34 -60.36
N LYS A 7 -25.75 42.01 -59.82
CA LYS A 7 -24.34 41.57 -59.90
C LYS A 7 -23.79 40.82 -58.68
N ASN A 8 -24.57 40.65 -57.61
CA ASN A 8 -24.10 40.01 -56.36
C ASN A 8 -24.50 38.53 -56.21
N LYS A 9 -25.31 37.96 -57.11
CA LYS A 9 -25.80 36.57 -56.96
C LYS A 9 -24.69 35.52 -57.17
N GLY A 10 -23.82 35.70 -58.17
CA GLY A 10 -22.78 34.71 -58.47
C GLY A 10 -21.77 34.50 -57.34
N TYR A 11 -21.26 35.59 -56.74
CA TYR A 11 -20.29 35.51 -55.64
C TYR A 11 -20.87 34.89 -54.37
N PHE A 12 -22.14 35.18 -54.05
CA PHE A 12 -22.82 34.59 -52.90
C PHE A 12 -23.02 33.08 -53.04
N ASP A 13 -23.29 32.58 -54.25
CA ASP A 13 -23.48 31.16 -54.49
C ASP A 13 -22.15 30.37 -54.42
N PHE A 14 -21.04 30.93 -54.96
CA PHE A 14 -19.71 30.33 -54.78
C PHE A 14 -19.26 30.32 -53.31
N MET A 15 -19.55 31.39 -52.56
CA MET A 15 -19.20 31.50 -51.13
C MET A 15 -19.95 30.48 -50.26
N LYS A 16 -21.23 30.21 -50.56
CA LYS A 16 -22.01 29.15 -49.88
C LYS A 16 -21.42 27.76 -50.09
N SER A 17 -21.00 27.45 -51.31
CA SER A 17 -20.41 26.14 -51.62
C SER A 17 -19.09 25.92 -50.88
N TYR A 18 -18.26 26.96 -50.77
CA TYR A 18 -17.03 26.92 -49.97
C TYR A 18 -17.29 26.83 -48.46
N MET A 19 -18.31 27.53 -47.95
CA MET A 19 -18.72 27.41 -46.55
C MET A 19 -19.16 25.99 -46.19
N LEU A 20 -19.89 25.30 -47.07
CA LEU A 20 -20.32 23.92 -46.84
C LEU A 20 -19.14 22.94 -46.76
N ILE A 21 -18.13 23.13 -47.59
CA ILE A 21 -16.90 22.31 -47.57
C ILE A 21 -16.16 22.45 -46.24
N VAL A 22 -16.19 23.62 -45.60
CA VAL A 22 -15.57 23.87 -44.29
C VAL A 22 -16.50 23.45 -43.13
N LEU A 23 -17.82 23.57 -43.31
CA LEU A 23 -18.81 23.26 -42.28
C LEU A 23 -18.79 21.78 -41.90
N ILE A 24 -18.66 20.88 -42.88
CA ILE A 24 -18.64 19.43 -42.64
C ILE A 24 -17.48 19.02 -41.71
N PRO A 25 -16.20 19.31 -42.01
CA PRO A 25 -15.09 18.96 -41.12
C PRO A 25 -15.15 19.72 -39.79
N PHE A 26 -15.71 20.94 -39.77
CA PHE A 26 -15.93 21.67 -38.53
C PHE A 26 -16.93 20.95 -37.60
N LEU A 27 -18.07 20.50 -38.13
CA LEU A 27 -19.06 19.74 -37.35
C LEU A 27 -18.50 18.40 -36.87
N VAL A 28 -17.74 17.69 -37.71
CA VAL A 28 -17.05 16.46 -37.31
C VAL A 28 -16.06 16.73 -36.17
N GLY A 29 -15.29 17.82 -36.25
CA GLY A 29 -14.37 18.24 -35.20
C GLY A 29 -15.07 18.55 -33.87
N VAL A 30 -16.21 19.25 -33.92
CA VAL A 30 -17.01 19.54 -32.73
C VAL A 30 -17.57 18.26 -32.10
N CYS A 31 -18.15 17.37 -32.91
CA CYS A 31 -18.67 16.09 -32.42
C CYS A 31 -17.57 15.22 -31.79
N ALA A 32 -16.40 15.15 -32.43
CA ALA A 32 -15.25 14.43 -31.90
C ALA A 32 -14.76 15.05 -30.58
N PHE A 33 -14.69 16.37 -30.48
CA PHE A 33 -14.27 17.08 -29.28
C PHE A 33 -15.18 16.80 -28.08
N VAL A 34 -16.51 16.85 -28.28
CA VAL A 34 -17.50 16.51 -27.23
C VAL A 34 -17.39 15.04 -26.82
N GLY A 35 -17.14 14.14 -27.78
CA GLY A 35 -16.90 12.72 -27.49
C GLY A 35 -15.67 12.52 -26.61
N ILE A 36 -14.56 13.20 -26.93
CA ILE A 36 -13.31 13.13 -26.17
C ILE A 36 -13.51 13.65 -24.75
N GLU A 37 -14.18 14.79 -24.55
CA GLU A 37 -14.40 15.35 -23.21
C GLU A 37 -15.12 14.35 -22.27
N ASN A 38 -16.19 13.73 -22.77
CA ASN A 38 -16.95 12.75 -22.01
C ASN A 38 -16.14 11.49 -21.72
N MET A 39 -15.39 10.99 -22.69
CA MET A 39 -14.53 9.81 -22.51
C MET A 39 -13.40 10.09 -21.52
N THR A 40 -12.75 11.24 -21.60
CA THR A 40 -11.68 11.62 -20.68
C THR A 40 -12.19 11.74 -19.24
N ARG A 41 -13.38 12.31 -19.03
CA ARG A 41 -13.99 12.41 -17.70
C ARG A 41 -14.29 11.03 -17.09
N LEU A 42 -14.92 10.15 -17.88
CA LEU A 42 -15.21 8.77 -17.44
C LEU A 42 -13.94 7.97 -17.17
N GLN A 43 -12.91 8.15 -18.01
CA GLN A 43 -11.63 7.50 -17.84
C GLN A 43 -10.90 7.99 -16.59
N ALA A 44 -10.92 9.29 -16.30
CA ALA A 44 -10.32 9.85 -15.09
C ALA A 44 -10.97 9.29 -13.82
N LEU A 45 -12.30 9.20 -13.77
CA LEU A 45 -13.02 8.58 -12.65
C LEU A 45 -12.68 7.09 -12.51
N ARG A 46 -12.65 6.35 -13.62
CA ARG A 46 -12.29 4.93 -13.61
C ARG A 46 -10.86 4.70 -13.13
N ILE A 47 -9.91 5.51 -13.59
CA ILE A 47 -8.50 5.41 -13.18
C ILE A 47 -8.36 5.71 -11.69
N ASN A 48 -9.02 6.75 -11.17
CA ASN A 48 -8.96 7.08 -9.75
C ASN A 48 -9.49 5.92 -8.89
N ASN A 49 -10.66 5.36 -9.25
CA ASN A 49 -11.20 4.20 -8.55
C ASN A 49 -10.28 2.98 -8.62
N ALA A 50 -9.69 2.71 -9.79
CA ALA A 50 -8.74 1.61 -9.96
C ALA A 50 -7.47 1.79 -9.12
N MET A 51 -6.97 3.03 -8.99
CA MET A 51 -5.82 3.36 -8.15
C MET A 51 -6.14 3.14 -6.66
N VAL A 52 -7.32 3.57 -6.20
CA VAL A 52 -7.77 3.33 -4.82
C VAL A 52 -7.88 1.84 -4.54
N GLU A 53 -8.48 1.07 -5.45
CA GLU A 53 -8.60 -0.38 -5.32
C GLU A 53 -7.25 -1.09 -5.35
N GLN A 54 -6.30 -0.61 -6.17
CA GLN A 54 -4.94 -1.13 -6.18
C GLN A 54 -4.20 -0.85 -4.87
N PHE A 55 -4.37 0.36 -4.31
CA PHE A 55 -3.79 0.71 -3.02
C PHE A 55 -4.37 -0.15 -1.90
N ALA A 56 -5.70 -0.32 -1.86
CA ALA A 56 -6.36 -1.21 -0.90
C ALA A 56 -5.82 -2.64 -0.99
N ARG A 57 -5.75 -3.21 -2.21
CA ARG A 57 -5.15 -4.55 -2.42
C ARG A 57 -3.71 -4.65 -1.96
N SER A 58 -2.92 -3.59 -2.13
CA SER A 58 -1.54 -3.56 -1.63
C SER A 58 -1.51 -3.61 -0.11
N VAL A 59 -2.38 -2.86 0.58
CA VAL A 59 -2.49 -2.88 2.04
C VAL A 59 -2.95 -4.25 2.53
N ASP A 60 -3.97 -4.83 1.89
CA ASP A 60 -4.47 -6.18 2.23
C ASP A 60 -3.37 -7.22 2.08
N GLN A 61 -2.55 -7.13 1.02
CA GLN A 61 -1.40 -8.00 0.81
C GLN A 61 -0.36 -7.86 1.93
N TYR A 62 -0.06 -6.63 2.37
CA TYR A 62 0.85 -6.40 3.50
C TYR A 62 0.31 -7.01 4.80
N ILE A 63 -0.99 -6.89 5.08
CA ILE A 63 -1.61 -7.52 6.26
C ILE A 63 -1.49 -9.04 6.18
N LEU A 64 -1.80 -9.63 5.02
CA LEU A 64 -1.70 -11.07 4.81
C LEU A 64 -0.26 -11.59 4.94
N GLU A 65 0.73 -10.83 4.52
CA GLU A 65 2.15 -11.15 4.75
C GLU A 65 2.52 -11.17 6.24
N ILE A 66 2.01 -10.21 7.03
CA ILE A 66 2.20 -10.17 8.48
C ILE A 66 1.53 -11.37 9.16
N GLU A 67 0.29 -11.69 8.79
CA GLU A 67 -0.43 -12.84 9.33
C GLU A 67 0.27 -14.17 9.03
N ASN A 68 0.74 -14.34 7.78
CA ASN A 68 1.49 -15.52 7.39
C ASN A 68 2.80 -15.65 8.17
N LEU A 69 3.54 -14.54 8.35
CA LEU A 69 4.74 -14.55 9.18
C LEU A 69 4.42 -14.94 10.61
N ALA A 70 3.38 -14.36 11.21
CA ALA A 70 2.94 -14.70 12.56
C ALA A 70 2.62 -16.20 12.68
N ASN A 71 1.88 -16.76 11.72
CA ASN A 71 1.54 -18.19 11.69
C ASN A 71 2.78 -19.10 11.57
N VAL A 72 3.76 -18.73 10.75
CA VAL A 72 5.05 -19.46 10.64
C VAL A 72 5.82 -19.40 11.95
N ILE A 73 5.87 -18.25 12.62
CA ILE A 73 6.52 -18.10 13.92
C ILE A 73 5.82 -18.95 14.98
N LEU A 74 4.49 -18.85 15.07
CA LEU A 74 3.68 -19.54 16.08
C LEU A 74 3.62 -21.05 15.86
N SER A 75 3.79 -21.54 14.63
CA SER A 75 3.85 -22.97 14.33
C SER A 75 5.23 -23.60 14.60
N ASN A 76 6.27 -22.80 14.87
CA ASN A 76 7.58 -23.33 15.19
C ASN A 76 7.55 -23.98 16.58
N SER A 77 7.76 -25.29 16.63
CA SER A 77 7.74 -26.09 17.86
C SER A 77 8.74 -25.61 18.92
N ARG A 78 9.87 -25.01 18.52
CA ARG A 78 10.84 -24.41 19.45
C ARG A 78 10.32 -23.14 20.09
N VAL A 79 9.62 -22.28 19.33
CA VAL A 79 8.95 -21.07 19.84
C VAL A 79 7.89 -21.47 20.87
N ILE A 80 7.06 -22.45 20.53
CA ILE A 80 6.03 -22.99 21.43
C ILE A 80 6.68 -23.58 22.69
N LYS A 81 7.75 -24.36 22.56
CA LYS A 81 8.42 -24.95 23.73
C LYS A 81 9.00 -23.88 24.65
N TYR A 82 9.63 -22.86 24.08
CA TYR A 82 10.21 -21.76 24.85
C TYR A 82 9.16 -20.89 25.55
N SER A 83 7.95 -20.77 24.98
CA SER A 83 6.88 -19.99 25.63
C SER A 83 6.43 -20.57 26.97
N TYR A 84 6.64 -21.85 27.23
CA TYR A 84 6.35 -22.49 28.52
C TYR A 84 7.54 -22.51 29.49
N ASN A 85 8.75 -22.13 29.05
CA ASN A 85 9.92 -22.10 29.93
C ASN A 85 9.88 -20.86 30.82
N THR A 86 9.94 -21.06 32.13
CA THR A 86 9.93 -19.98 33.14
C THR A 86 11.34 -19.60 33.63
N GLU A 87 12.31 -20.50 33.51
CA GLU A 87 13.66 -20.30 34.05
C GLU A 87 14.68 -19.93 32.98
N LYS A 88 15.48 -18.90 33.25
CA LYS A 88 16.62 -18.50 32.39
C LYS A 88 17.86 -19.33 32.74
N THR A 89 17.87 -20.59 32.31
CA THR A 89 19.03 -21.50 32.42
C THR A 89 19.92 -21.44 31.17
N GLY A 90 21.14 -21.98 31.25
CA GLY A 90 22.03 -22.09 30.08
C GLY A 90 21.41 -22.89 28.92
N LYS A 91 20.56 -23.89 29.24
CA LYS A 91 19.81 -24.67 28.26
C LYS A 91 18.77 -23.81 27.53
N THR A 92 17.99 -23.02 28.27
CA THR A 92 16.99 -22.13 27.67
C THR A 92 17.62 -21.01 26.83
N LEU A 93 18.82 -20.55 27.21
CA LEU A 93 19.57 -19.56 26.44
C LEU A 93 20.02 -20.13 25.08
N TYR A 94 20.44 -21.40 25.08
CA TYR A 94 20.81 -22.11 23.86
C TYR A 94 19.58 -22.36 22.96
N GLU A 95 18.44 -22.77 23.53
CA GLU A 95 17.17 -22.92 22.80
C GLU A 95 16.73 -21.61 22.13
N LEU A 96 16.90 -20.47 22.81
CA LEU A 96 16.61 -19.14 22.26
C LEU A 96 17.52 -18.79 21.06
N LEU A 97 18.81 -19.17 21.11
CA LEU A 97 19.72 -18.98 19.98
C LEU A 97 19.34 -19.84 18.77
N GLU A 98 18.85 -21.06 18.99
CA GLU A 98 18.34 -21.91 17.90
C GLU A 98 17.08 -21.33 17.26
N ILE A 99 16.12 -20.87 18.08
CA ILE A 99 14.92 -20.17 17.60
C ILE A 99 15.33 -18.97 16.74
N LYS A 100 16.32 -18.18 17.19
CA LYS A 100 16.81 -17.02 16.43
C LYS A 100 17.32 -17.42 15.05
N ARG A 101 18.06 -18.53 14.95
CA ARG A 101 18.60 -19.01 13.68
C ARG A 101 17.49 -19.40 12.71
N ASP A 102 16.41 -20.01 13.19
CA ASP A 102 15.26 -20.33 12.33
C ASP A 102 14.54 -19.06 11.88
N LEU A 103 14.31 -18.15 12.81
CA LEU A 103 13.61 -16.90 12.59
C LEU A 103 14.33 -16.00 11.58
N LEU A 104 15.67 -16.02 11.59
CA LEU A 104 16.49 -15.35 10.57
C LEU A 104 16.24 -15.93 9.16
N ASN A 105 16.07 -17.24 9.03
CA ASN A 105 15.78 -17.88 7.74
C ASN A 105 14.40 -17.49 7.21
N TYR A 106 13.39 -17.35 8.09
CA TYR A 106 12.06 -16.88 7.68
C TYR A 106 12.05 -15.41 7.26
N ASN A 107 12.86 -14.57 7.92
CA ASN A 107 12.97 -13.15 7.61
C ASN A 107 13.59 -12.90 6.21
N ILE A 108 14.47 -13.79 5.73
CA ILE A 108 14.99 -13.73 4.35
C ILE A 108 13.87 -13.88 3.30
N SER A 109 12.79 -14.59 3.63
CA SER A 109 11.67 -14.83 2.71
C SER A 109 10.62 -13.72 2.70
N VAL A 110 10.60 -12.83 3.69
CA VAL A 110 9.59 -11.76 3.83
C VAL A 110 10.28 -10.39 3.78
N SER A 111 10.62 -9.93 2.57
CA SER A 111 11.38 -8.69 2.34
C SER A 111 10.65 -7.40 2.73
N SER A 112 9.34 -7.47 2.98
CA SER A 112 8.47 -6.33 3.29
C SER A 112 8.52 -5.85 4.75
N ILE A 113 8.93 -6.72 5.69
CA ILE A 113 8.84 -6.45 7.14
C ILE A 113 10.23 -6.05 7.67
N ASN A 114 10.37 -4.78 8.05
CA ASN A 114 11.65 -4.24 8.52
C ASN A 114 12.11 -4.86 9.86
N ASP A 115 11.21 -4.95 10.84
CA ASP A 115 11.50 -5.51 12.16
C ASP A 115 10.24 -6.09 12.81
N TYR A 116 10.44 -7.03 13.73
CA TYR A 116 9.41 -7.58 14.59
C TYR A 116 10.00 -7.95 15.96
N PHE A 117 9.12 -8.07 16.95
CA PHE A 117 9.47 -8.60 18.26
C PHE A 117 8.45 -9.64 18.71
N ILE A 118 8.89 -10.62 19.49
CA ILE A 118 8.08 -11.68 20.09
C ILE A 118 8.24 -11.53 21.60
N TYR A 119 7.12 -11.40 22.31
CA TYR A 119 7.12 -11.38 23.77
C TYR A 119 6.81 -12.77 24.32
N PHE A 120 7.62 -13.22 25.28
CA PHE A 120 7.43 -14.47 26.01
C PHE A 120 7.05 -14.16 27.46
N PRO A 121 5.75 -14.26 27.83
CA PRO A 121 5.27 -13.90 29.17
C PRO A 121 5.91 -14.73 30.28
N SER A 122 6.08 -16.03 30.07
CA SER A 122 6.60 -16.96 31.10
C SER A 122 8.02 -16.64 31.55
N SER A 123 8.83 -16.04 30.68
CA SER A 123 10.23 -15.70 30.97
C SER A 123 10.49 -14.18 31.01
N ASP A 124 9.44 -13.35 30.92
CA ASP A 124 9.51 -11.89 30.83
C ASP A 124 10.66 -11.45 29.88
N THR A 125 10.61 -11.96 28.65
CA THR A 125 11.67 -11.76 27.66
C THR A 125 11.07 -11.36 26.31
N ILE A 126 11.62 -10.30 25.73
CA ILE A 126 11.31 -9.86 24.37
C ILE A 126 12.44 -10.31 23.45
N MET A 127 12.08 -10.96 22.34
CA MET A 127 13.01 -11.43 21.33
C MET A 127 12.80 -10.66 20.03
N THR A 128 13.87 -10.09 19.50
CA THR A 128 13.90 -9.43 18.18
C THR A 128 14.70 -10.29 17.20
N LYS A 129 14.75 -9.88 15.92
CA LYS A 129 15.60 -10.50 14.89
C LYS A 129 17.07 -10.63 15.33
N THR A 130 17.58 -9.63 16.04
CA THR A 130 19.02 -9.51 16.33
C THR A 130 19.38 -9.88 17.76
N SER A 131 18.50 -9.70 18.74
CA SER A 131 18.83 -9.86 20.16
C SER A 131 17.59 -10.12 21.03
N SER A 132 17.81 -10.63 22.23
CA SER A 132 16.80 -10.71 23.29
C SER A 132 17.04 -9.66 24.37
N TYR A 133 15.95 -9.17 24.94
CA TYR A 133 15.93 -8.08 25.91
C TYR A 133 14.94 -8.40 27.02
N SER A 134 15.15 -7.86 28.22
CA SER A 134 14.04 -7.67 29.15
C SER A 134 13.11 -6.57 28.60
N PRO A 135 11.81 -6.57 28.96
CA PRO A 135 10.87 -5.54 28.53
C PRO A 135 11.36 -4.10 28.77
N GLN A 136 12.00 -3.86 29.92
CA GLN A 136 12.56 -2.56 30.25
C GLN A 136 13.73 -2.14 29.33
N LEU A 137 14.63 -3.08 29.03
CA LEU A 137 15.75 -2.83 28.10
C LEU A 137 15.25 -2.63 26.67
N PHE A 138 14.27 -3.42 26.25
CA PHE A 138 13.64 -3.26 24.95
C PHE A 138 13.02 -1.87 24.82
N TYR A 139 12.25 -1.44 25.81
CA TYR A 139 11.62 -0.14 25.83
C TYR A 139 12.63 1.01 25.73
N ASN A 140 13.71 0.94 26.51
CA ASN A 140 14.72 2.02 26.54
C ASN A 140 15.54 2.14 25.25
N TYR A 141 15.87 1.01 24.61
CA TYR A 141 16.85 0.98 23.51
C TYR A 141 16.22 0.77 22.12
N ASN A 142 15.07 0.11 22.03
CA ASN A 142 14.50 -0.35 20.76
C ASN A 142 13.04 0.07 20.54
N CYS A 143 12.32 0.54 21.56
CA CYS A 143 10.92 0.93 21.37
C CYS A 143 10.83 2.28 20.65
N TYR A 144 10.03 2.30 19.58
CA TYR A 144 9.78 3.49 18.77
C TYR A 144 8.81 4.47 19.44
N LEU A 145 8.00 4.02 20.41
CA LEU A 145 7.07 4.85 21.18
C LEU A 145 7.77 5.54 22.37
N LYS A 146 8.63 6.52 22.07
CA LYS A 146 9.33 7.32 23.10
C LYS A 146 8.44 8.27 23.90
N SER A 147 7.20 8.50 23.47
CA SER A 147 6.28 9.46 24.10
C SER A 147 5.47 8.89 25.27
N GLU A 148 5.34 7.57 25.38
CA GLU A 148 4.57 6.92 26.45
C GLU A 148 5.50 6.40 27.55
N LYS A 149 5.07 6.38 28.82
CA LYS A 149 5.87 5.78 29.91
C LYS A 149 5.99 4.27 29.74
N TYR A 150 7.09 3.70 30.24
CA TYR A 150 7.32 2.24 30.27
C TYR A 150 6.13 1.45 30.83
N GLU A 151 5.50 1.96 31.90
CA GLU A 151 4.33 1.33 32.53
C GLU A 151 3.16 1.18 31.54
N SER A 152 2.88 2.22 30.74
CA SER A 152 1.83 2.17 29.70
C SER A 152 2.15 1.12 28.65
N PHE A 153 3.41 1.08 28.20
CA PHE A 153 3.87 0.07 27.24
C PHE A 153 3.72 -1.35 27.80
N TYR A 154 4.12 -1.58 29.05
CA TYR A 154 4.06 -2.90 29.67
C TYR A 154 2.64 -3.38 29.89
N TYR A 155 1.70 -2.52 30.28
CA TYR A 155 0.32 -2.94 30.56
C TYR A 155 -0.60 -2.98 29.33
N ASN A 156 -0.33 -2.15 28.31
CA ASN A 156 -1.22 -2.06 27.14
C ASN A 156 -0.74 -2.90 25.94
N PHE A 157 0.56 -3.19 25.84
CA PHE A 157 1.15 -3.84 24.65
C PHE A 157 1.81 -5.20 24.90
N LEU A 158 2.16 -5.55 26.14
CA LEU A 158 2.77 -6.84 26.50
C LEU A 158 1.77 -7.69 27.29
#